data_AF-A0A9C8ABA5-F1
#
_entry.id   AF-A0A9C8ABA5-F1
#
_cell.length_a   1.000
_cell.length_b   1.000
_cell.length_c   1.000
_cell.angle_alpha   90.00
_cell.angle_beta   90.00
_cell.angle_gamma   90.00
#
_symmetry.space_group_name_H-M   'P 1'
#
loop_
_entity.id
_entity.type
_entity.pdbx_description
1 polymer ?
#
loop_
_entity_poly.entity_id
_entity_poly.type
_entity_poly.pdbx_seq_one_letter_code
_entity_poly.pdbx_strand_id
1 'polypeptide(L)'
;KSFAASMAAVITTLAARSYALPNAVMIHHLPLTFSVGNAVEQRENLKILDEWSKRLMQPVADKMGITIQELVEKMYQHNSLGDWFEFADAATQFKWVDYIVEDIRDTSYTKQPADKEGDDGTFQFMARARHEKIDPQGRRYVKVPRLRPLDVYFLYNPDNYYRY
;
A
#
# COMPACT_ATOMS: atom_id res chain seq x y z
N LYS A 1 15.53 -2.24 -0.55
CA LYS A 1 16.21 -3.16 0.39
C LYS A 1 16.84 -2.42 1.58
N SER A 2 16.88 -1.08 1.58
CA SER A 2 17.55 -0.25 2.59
C SER A 2 16.60 0.53 3.52
N PHE A 3 15.28 0.35 3.39
CA PHE A 3 14.31 1.18 4.11
C PHE A 3 12.99 0.42 4.30
N ALA A 4 12.45 0.48 5.52
CA ALA A 4 11.11 0.02 5.85
C ALA A 4 10.48 1.02 6.84
N ALA A 5 9.44 1.73 6.42
CA ALA A 5 8.74 2.69 7.27
C ALA A 5 7.24 2.44 7.28
N SER A 6 6.57 2.93 8.32
CA SER A 6 5.12 2.85 8.44
C SER A 6 4.64 1.39 8.36
N MET A 7 3.63 1.10 7.54
CA MET A 7 3.15 -0.27 7.29
C MET A 7 4.24 -1.26 6.89
N ALA A 8 5.29 -0.83 6.16
CA ALA A 8 6.38 -1.75 5.81
C ALA A 8 7.20 -2.16 7.04
N ALA A 9 7.39 -1.25 8.00
CA ALA A 9 8.05 -1.56 9.27
C ALA A 9 7.19 -2.48 10.14
N VAL A 10 5.86 -2.27 10.16
CA VAL A 10 4.90 -3.16 10.84
C VAL A 10 4.95 -4.56 10.24
N ILE A 11 4.86 -4.71 8.93
CA ILE A 11 4.94 -6.01 8.25
C ILE A 11 6.28 -6.70 8.54
N THR A 12 7.38 -5.95 8.47
CA THR A 12 8.72 -6.48 8.79
C THR A 12 8.77 -6.97 10.23
N THR A 13 8.30 -6.16 11.17
CA THR A 13 8.30 -6.49 12.60
C THR A 13 7.45 -7.72 12.90
N LEU A 14 6.29 -7.85 12.29
CA LEU A 14 5.34 -8.94 12.57
C LEU A 14 5.55 -10.19 11.73
N ALA A 15 6.49 -10.18 10.78
CA ALA A 15 6.82 -11.36 10.02
C ALA A 15 7.34 -12.48 10.94
N ALA A 16 7.04 -13.74 10.59
CA ALA A 16 7.56 -14.91 11.30
C ALA A 16 9.10 -14.97 11.26
N ARG A 17 9.69 -14.44 10.17
CA ARG A 17 11.12 -14.18 10.01
C ARG A 17 11.30 -12.92 9.18
N SER A 18 12.16 -12.03 9.65
CA SER A 18 12.48 -10.76 8.99
C SER A 18 13.99 -10.59 8.88
N TYR A 19 14.42 -10.05 7.72
CA TYR A 19 15.83 -9.90 7.39
C TYR A 19 16.07 -8.47 6.91
N ALA A 20 17.15 -7.86 7.36
CA ALA A 20 17.56 -6.53 6.91
C ALA A 20 19.08 -6.47 6.65
N LEU A 21 19.48 -5.61 5.71
CA LEU A 21 20.89 -5.26 5.56
C LEU A 21 21.32 -4.35 6.74
N PRO A 22 22.60 -4.31 7.14
CA PRO A 22 23.04 -3.57 8.33
C PRO A 22 22.71 -2.08 8.26
N ASN A 23 22.81 -1.49 7.07
CA ASN A 23 22.54 -0.08 6.81
C ASN A 23 21.09 0.22 6.44
N ALA A 24 20.19 -0.78 6.51
CA ALA A 24 18.79 -0.53 6.30
C ALA A 24 18.23 0.28 7.46
N VAL A 25 17.29 1.17 7.15
CA VAL A 25 16.62 2.02 8.12
C VAL A 25 15.20 1.51 8.35
N MET A 26 14.78 1.52 9.62
CA MET A 26 13.43 1.20 10.04
C MET A 26 12.78 2.37 10.76
N ILE A 27 11.51 2.64 10.46
CA ILE A 27 10.75 3.71 11.11
C ILE A 27 9.36 3.24 11.50
N HIS A 28 9.04 3.34 12.79
CA HIS A 28 7.67 3.21 13.30
C HIS A 28 7.12 4.57 13.68
N HIS A 29 5.86 4.82 13.31
CA HIS A 29 5.10 6.03 13.65
C HIS A 29 3.60 5.72 13.66
N LEU A 30 2.80 6.59 14.26
CA LEU A 30 1.34 6.43 14.27
C LEU A 30 0.74 6.64 12.87
N PRO A 31 -0.42 6.01 12.56
CA PRO A 31 -1.10 6.20 11.28
C PRO A 31 -1.42 7.67 11.02
N LEU A 32 -1.04 8.15 9.84
CA LEU A 32 -1.45 9.46 9.36
C LEU A 32 -2.85 9.34 8.74
N THR A 33 -3.76 10.24 9.13
CA THR A 33 -5.07 10.38 8.50
C THR A 33 -5.40 11.86 8.28
N PHE A 34 -6.38 12.11 7.42
CA PHE A 34 -6.95 13.43 7.18
C PHE A 34 -8.47 13.34 7.24
N SER A 35 -9.10 14.18 8.07
CA SER A 35 -10.55 14.21 8.24
C SER A 35 -11.11 15.63 8.21
N VAL A 36 -12.22 15.79 7.50
CA VAL A 36 -13.01 17.04 7.40
C VAL A 36 -14.44 16.72 7.78
N GLY A 37 -15.07 17.58 8.57
CA GLY A 37 -16.44 17.38 9.02
C GLY A 37 -16.76 18.22 10.24
N ASN A 38 -18.01 18.12 10.69
CA ASN A 38 -18.47 18.76 11.92
C ASN A 38 -17.92 18.05 13.17
N ALA A 39 -18.17 18.62 14.36
CA ALA A 39 -17.60 18.11 15.61
C ALA A 39 -18.02 16.66 15.98
N VAL A 40 -19.14 16.16 15.46
CA VAL A 40 -19.57 14.76 15.67
C VAL A 40 -18.78 13.84 14.74
N GLU A 41 -18.71 14.16 13.45
CA GLU A 41 -17.95 13.40 12.46
C GLU A 41 -16.46 13.30 12.85
N GLN A 42 -15.87 14.40 13.35
CA GLN A 42 -14.48 14.39 13.82
C GLN A 42 -14.28 13.47 15.04
N ARG A 43 -15.25 13.41 15.96
CA ARG A 43 -15.20 12.47 17.09
C ARG A 43 -15.34 11.02 16.65
N GLU A 44 -16.11 10.75 15.61
CA GLU A 44 -16.25 9.41 15.02
C GLU A 44 -14.96 9.00 14.29
N ASN A 45 -14.39 9.90 13.49
CA ASN A 45 -13.12 9.68 12.80
C ASN A 45 -11.97 9.42 13.77
N LEU A 46 -11.91 10.13 14.90
CA LEU A 46 -10.91 9.91 15.94
C LEU A 46 -11.01 8.49 16.52
N LYS A 47 -12.22 8.00 16.82
CA LYS A 47 -12.42 6.63 17.32
C LYS A 47 -11.93 5.58 16.32
N ILE A 48 -12.16 5.80 15.02
CA ILE A 48 -11.69 4.91 13.97
C ILE A 48 -10.15 4.95 13.88
N LEU A 49 -9.54 6.13 13.97
CA LEU A 49 -8.08 6.27 14.00
C LEU A 49 -7.45 5.56 15.21
N ASP A 50 -8.07 5.67 16.38
CA ASP A 50 -7.63 4.98 17.59
C ASP A 50 -7.68 3.46 17.41
N GLU A 51 -8.74 2.93 16.80
CA GLU A 51 -8.86 1.51 16.47
C GLU A 51 -7.78 1.05 15.48
N TRP A 52 -7.50 1.84 14.44
CA TRP A 52 -6.40 1.54 13.51
C TRP A 52 -5.04 1.56 14.20
N SER A 53 -4.77 2.58 15.01
CA SER A 53 -3.53 2.70 15.79
C SER A 53 -3.34 1.49 16.70
N LYS A 54 -4.40 1.08 17.40
CA LYS A 54 -4.37 -0.11 18.24
C LYS A 54 -4.12 -1.38 17.44
N ARG A 55 -4.84 -1.60 16.34
CA ARG A 55 -4.72 -2.85 15.55
C ARG A 55 -3.37 -2.99 14.86
N LEU A 56 -2.74 -1.88 14.49
CA LEU A 56 -1.44 -1.87 13.82
C LEU A 56 -0.28 -1.90 14.82
N MET A 57 -0.36 -1.09 15.88
CA MET A 57 0.78 -0.85 16.77
C MET A 57 0.75 -1.70 18.04
N GLN A 58 -0.41 -2.21 18.49
CA GLN A 58 -0.46 -3.13 19.63
C GLN A 58 0.36 -4.40 19.37
N PRO A 59 0.26 -5.09 18.21
CA PRO A 59 1.07 -6.28 17.97
C PRO A 59 2.58 -5.98 17.91
N VAL A 60 2.95 -4.78 17.46
CA VAL A 60 4.34 -4.30 17.48
C VAL A 60 4.81 -4.14 18.92
N ALA A 61 4.03 -3.45 19.76
CA ALA A 61 4.31 -3.28 21.19
C ALA A 61 4.40 -4.64 21.91
N ASP A 62 3.47 -5.56 21.62
CA ASP A 62 3.45 -6.91 22.19
C ASP A 62 4.72 -7.68 21.83
N LYS A 63 5.17 -7.63 20.56
CA LYS A 63 6.43 -8.28 20.14
C LYS A 63 7.62 -7.66 20.86
N MET A 64 7.65 -6.34 21.01
CA MET A 64 8.67 -5.61 21.75
C MET A 64 8.67 -5.97 23.25
N GLY A 65 7.51 -6.34 23.80
CA GLY A 65 7.31 -6.59 25.23
C GLY A 65 7.02 -5.32 26.03
N ILE A 66 6.39 -4.33 25.40
CA ILE A 66 5.97 -3.06 26.02
C ILE A 66 4.48 -2.80 25.75
N THR A 67 3.90 -1.84 26.45
CA THR A 67 2.53 -1.37 26.19
C THR A 67 2.48 -0.46 24.96
N ILE A 68 1.30 -0.30 24.37
CA ILE A 68 1.11 0.64 23.25
C ILE A 68 1.37 2.09 23.69
N GLN A 69 1.07 2.43 24.94
CA GLN A 69 1.36 3.76 25.50
C GLN A 69 2.87 4.02 25.57
N GLU A 70 3.65 3.05 26.05
CA GLU A 70 5.12 3.16 26.07
C GLU A 70 5.70 3.22 24.65
N LEU A 71 5.14 2.46 23.70
CA LEU A 71 5.56 2.52 22.30
C LEU A 71 5.35 3.93 21.71
N VAL A 72 4.17 4.52 21.95
CA VAL A 72 3.86 5.89 21.52
C VAL A 72 4.76 6.90 22.24
N GLU A 73 4.99 6.74 23.54
CA GLU A 73 5.89 7.62 24.27
C GLU A 73 7.30 7.60 23.68
N LYS A 74 7.84 6.42 23.38
CA LYS A 74 9.16 6.30 22.73
C LYS A 74 9.19 6.95 21.35
N MET A 75 8.15 6.81 20.55
CA MET A 75 8.04 7.53 19.26
C MET A 75 8.21 9.04 19.42
N TYR A 76 7.51 9.63 20.40
CA TYR A 76 7.58 11.07 20.65
C TYR A 76 8.83 11.52 21.43
N GLN A 77 9.52 10.60 22.11
CA GLN A 77 10.85 10.86 22.70
C GLN A 77 11.93 10.97 21.61
N HIS A 78 11.83 10.19 20.54
CA HIS A 78 12.80 10.21 19.45
C HIS A 78 12.66 11.45 18.55
N ASN A 79 11.45 11.87 18.22
CA ASN A 79 11.22 13.18 17.60
C ASN A 79 9.81 13.73 17.86
N SER A 80 9.61 15.03 17.61
CA SER A 80 8.31 15.70 17.79
C SER A 80 7.23 15.29 16.78
N LEU A 81 7.62 14.64 15.67
CA LEU A 81 6.70 14.13 14.65
C LEU A 81 6.13 12.76 15.03
N GLY A 82 6.67 12.11 16.05
CA GLY A 82 6.30 10.76 16.44
C GLY A 82 6.92 9.67 15.55
N ASP A 83 8.05 9.94 14.91
CA ASP A 83 8.83 8.94 14.18
C ASP A 83 9.96 8.40 15.07
N TRP A 84 9.93 7.09 15.30
CA TRP A 84 11.06 6.38 15.88
C TRP A 84 11.89 5.73 14.77
N PHE A 85 13.01 6.36 14.46
CA PHE A 85 14.01 5.91 13.49
C PHE A 85 15.09 5.07 14.15
N GLU A 86 15.45 3.94 13.52
CA GLU A 86 16.64 3.16 13.87
C GLU A 86 17.30 2.56 12.63
N PHE A 87 18.62 2.33 12.70
CA PHE A 87 19.29 1.41 11.77
C PHE A 87 18.95 -0.04 12.15
N ALA A 88 19.05 -0.95 11.18
CA ALA A 88 18.58 -2.32 11.34
C ALA A 88 19.29 -3.06 12.50
N ASP A 89 20.58 -2.79 12.71
CA ASP A 89 21.35 -3.36 13.82
C ASP A 89 20.75 -2.97 15.19
N ALA A 90 20.43 -1.69 15.40
CA ALA A 90 19.73 -1.22 16.59
C ALA A 90 18.29 -1.77 16.65
N ALA A 91 17.61 -1.85 15.51
CA ALA A 91 16.24 -2.36 15.39
C ALA A 91 16.10 -3.83 15.86
N THR A 92 17.17 -4.64 15.82
CA THR A 92 17.15 -5.99 16.40
C THR A 92 16.96 -6.00 17.91
N GLN A 93 17.52 -5.00 18.62
CA GLN A 93 17.40 -4.88 20.08
C GLN A 93 15.95 -4.62 20.50
N PHE A 94 15.19 -3.97 19.62
CA PHE A 94 13.77 -3.71 19.76
C PHE A 94 12.88 -4.81 19.15
N LYS A 95 13.46 -5.89 18.60
CA LYS A 95 12.72 -6.97 17.92
C LYS A 95 11.90 -6.51 16.70
N TRP A 96 12.29 -5.40 16.08
CA TRP A 96 11.66 -4.91 14.85
C TRP A 96 12.11 -5.69 13.62
N VAL A 97 13.29 -6.31 13.70
CA VAL A 97 13.80 -7.24 12.71
C VAL A 97 14.54 -8.37 13.41
N ASP A 98 14.46 -9.59 12.88
CA ASP A 98 15.01 -10.77 13.53
C ASP A 98 16.48 -11.02 13.14
N TYR A 99 16.84 -10.76 11.88
CA TYR A 99 18.18 -11.10 11.35
C TYR A 99 18.79 -9.97 10.53
N ILE A 100 20.09 -9.73 10.77
CA ILE A 100 20.92 -8.92 9.89
C ILE A 100 21.63 -9.83 8.91
N VAL A 101 21.54 -9.51 7.62
CA VAL A 101 22.19 -10.25 6.54
C VAL A 101 23.22 -9.36 5.87
N GLU A 102 24.39 -9.90 5.54
CA GLU A 102 25.49 -9.12 4.94
C GLU A 102 25.32 -8.95 3.42
N ASP A 103 24.68 -9.92 2.76
CA ASP A 103 24.52 -9.96 1.31
C ASP A 103 23.16 -10.57 0.93
N ILE A 104 22.62 -10.12 -0.21
CA ILE A 104 21.41 -10.67 -0.82
C ILE A 104 21.75 -11.02 -2.27
N ARG A 105 21.92 -12.32 -2.53
CA ARG A 105 22.12 -12.84 -3.88
C ARG A 105 20.81 -12.96 -4.61
N ASP A 106 20.54 -11.97 -5.46
CA ASP A 106 19.41 -12.02 -6.36
C ASP A 106 19.72 -12.96 -7.53
N THR A 107 19.19 -14.18 -7.47
CA THR A 107 19.30 -15.19 -8.54
C THR A 107 18.07 -15.22 -9.43
N SER A 108 17.14 -14.28 -9.22
CA SER A 108 15.97 -14.17 -10.07
C SER A 108 16.38 -13.68 -11.47
N TYR A 109 15.72 -14.22 -12.49
CA TYR A 109 15.84 -13.71 -13.84
C TYR A 109 14.48 -13.13 -14.24
N THR A 110 14.46 -11.85 -14.59
CA THR A 110 13.28 -11.23 -15.17
C THR A 110 13.19 -11.68 -16.62
N LYS A 111 12.38 -12.70 -16.89
CA LYS A 111 11.99 -13.02 -18.26
C LYS A 111 10.86 -12.07 -18.65
N GLN A 112 11.12 -11.18 -19.60
CA GLN A 112 10.05 -10.47 -20.29
C GLN A 112 9.06 -11.54 -20.76
N PRO A 113 7.76 -11.45 -20.41
CA PRO A 113 6.76 -12.30 -21.04
C PRO A 113 7.01 -12.19 -22.55
N ALA A 114 7.02 -13.31 -23.28
CA ALA A 114 7.10 -13.19 -24.72
C ALA A 114 5.86 -12.38 -25.12
N ASP A 115 6.07 -11.12 -25.48
CA ASP A 115 5.04 -10.30 -26.09
C ASP A 115 4.56 -11.14 -27.26
N LYS A 116 3.31 -11.60 -27.23
CA LYS A 116 2.67 -11.87 -28.51
C LYS A 116 2.81 -10.55 -29.25
N GLU A 117 3.48 -10.53 -30.39
CA GLU A 117 3.52 -9.36 -31.26
C GLU A 117 2.09 -8.77 -31.32
N GLY A 118 1.90 -7.61 -30.67
CA GLY A 118 0.62 -6.89 -30.66
C GLY A 118 -0.16 -6.74 -29.34
N ASP A 119 0.41 -6.94 -28.14
CA ASP A 119 -0.30 -6.60 -26.88
C ASP A 119 0.42 -5.55 -26.03
N ASP A 120 0.42 -4.31 -26.53
CA ASP A 120 0.72 -3.06 -25.84
C ASP A 120 -0.38 -2.68 -24.82
N GLY A 121 -0.66 -3.60 -23.89
CA GLY A 121 -1.79 -3.52 -22.96
C GLY A 121 -1.79 -2.33 -22.00
N THR A 122 -0.65 -1.69 -21.74
CA THR A 122 -0.54 -0.56 -20.80
C THR A 122 -0.70 0.80 -21.45
N PHE A 123 -0.33 0.95 -22.73
CA PHE A 123 -0.54 2.20 -23.48
C PHE A 123 -1.91 2.24 -24.16
N GLN A 124 -2.50 1.08 -24.50
CA GLN A 124 -3.85 1.03 -25.08
C GLN A 124 -4.97 1.39 -24.10
N PHE A 125 -4.83 1.16 -22.79
CA PHE A 125 -5.90 1.49 -21.83
C PHE A 125 -6.12 3.01 -21.73
N MET A 126 -5.04 3.79 -21.82
CA MET A 126 -5.09 5.26 -21.85
C MET A 126 -5.34 5.82 -23.27
N ALA A 127 -4.84 5.16 -24.32
CA ALA A 127 -5.02 5.62 -25.72
C ALA A 127 -6.39 5.23 -26.33
N ARG A 128 -7.09 4.22 -25.82
CA ARG A 128 -8.46 3.87 -26.24
C ARG A 128 -9.53 4.73 -25.61
N ALA A 129 -9.17 5.59 -24.66
CA ALA A 129 -10.03 6.69 -24.27
C ALA A 129 -10.18 7.65 -25.46
N ARG A 130 -11.33 7.50 -26.15
CA ARG A 130 -12.00 8.49 -27.01
C ARG A 130 -11.61 8.49 -28.50
N HIS A 131 -12.07 7.49 -29.24
CA HIS A 131 -12.59 7.76 -30.58
C HIS A 131 -14.07 7.42 -30.59
N GLU A 132 -14.88 8.44 -30.36
CA GLU A 132 -16.32 8.38 -30.55
C GLU A 132 -16.60 8.13 -32.04
N LYS A 133 -17.40 7.11 -32.32
CA LYS A 133 -17.79 6.70 -33.67
C LYS A 133 -19.25 7.04 -33.89
N ILE A 134 -19.63 7.24 -35.15
CA ILE A 134 -21.03 7.46 -35.54
C ILE A 134 -21.50 6.20 -36.25
N ASP A 135 -22.62 5.63 -35.80
CA ASP A 135 -23.24 4.48 -36.46
C ASP A 135 -24.00 4.91 -37.73
N PRO A 136 -24.45 3.97 -38.58
CA PRO A 136 -25.21 4.30 -39.80
C PRO A 136 -26.54 5.04 -39.52
N GLN A 137 -27.01 5.07 -38.27
CA GLN A 137 -28.20 5.79 -37.82
C GLN A 137 -27.86 7.18 -37.24
N GLY A 138 -26.60 7.62 -37.32
CA GLY A 138 -26.16 8.93 -36.84
C GLY A 138 -25.87 8.99 -35.33
N ARG A 139 -25.94 7.87 -34.60
CA ARG A 139 -25.73 7.87 -33.15
C ARG A 139 -24.27 7.68 -32.80
N ARG A 140 -23.81 8.51 -31.87
CA ARG A 140 -22.45 8.44 -31.32
C ARG A 140 -22.31 7.24 -30.39
N TYR A 141 -21.16 6.57 -30.44
CA TYR A 141 -20.86 5.44 -29.57
C TYR A 141 -19.36 5.24 -29.37
N VAL A 142 -18.99 4.57 -28.28
CA VAL A 142 -17.63 4.16 -27.95
C VAL A 142 -17.56 2.63 -27.88
N LYS A 143 -16.55 2.04 -28.54
CA LYS A 143 -16.30 0.59 -28.43
C LYS A 143 -15.54 0.27 -27.14
N VAL A 144 -16.13 -0.56 -26.30
CA VAL A 144 -15.47 -1.14 -25.12
C VAL A 144 -14.86 -2.50 -25.46
N PRO A 145 -13.83 -2.95 -24.72
CA PRO A 145 -13.31 -4.30 -24.89
C PRO A 145 -14.38 -5.37 -24.70
N ARG A 146 -14.21 -6.53 -25.35
CA ARG A 146 -15.11 -7.66 -25.18
C ARG A 146 -14.93 -8.26 -23.78
N LEU A 147 -16.04 -8.51 -23.08
CA LEU A 147 -16.05 -9.20 -21.79
C LEU A 147 -15.51 -10.64 -21.92
N ARG A 148 -14.71 -11.08 -20.95
CA ARG A 148 -14.30 -12.49 -20.77
C ARG A 148 -15.17 -13.15 -19.68
N PRO A 149 -15.10 -14.49 -19.50
CA PRO A 149 -15.87 -15.15 -18.45
C PRO A 149 -15.61 -14.51 -17.08
N LEU A 150 -16.69 -14.22 -16.33
CA LEU A 150 -16.71 -13.53 -15.03
C LEU A 150 -16.43 -12.01 -15.05
N ASP A 151 -16.19 -11.40 -16.22
CA ASP A 151 -16.11 -9.95 -16.33
C ASP A 151 -17.52 -9.32 -16.33
N VAL A 152 -17.68 -8.19 -15.63
CA VAL A 152 -18.89 -7.35 -15.69
C VAL A 152 -18.47 -5.88 -15.75
N TYR A 153 -19.00 -5.15 -16.75
CA TYR A 153 -18.94 -3.69 -16.75
C TYR A 153 -20.08 -3.16 -15.88
N PHE A 154 -19.76 -2.59 -14.72
CA PHE A 154 -20.71 -1.85 -13.88
C PHE A 154 -21.01 -0.47 -14.49
N LEU A 155 -21.52 -0.46 -15.72
CA LEU A 155 -21.74 0.76 -16.49
C LEU A 155 -23.23 1.01 -16.68
N TYR A 156 -23.69 2.19 -16.27
CA TYR A 156 -25.03 2.67 -16.59
C TYR A 156 -25.04 3.21 -18.03
N ASN A 157 -25.72 2.51 -18.94
CA ASN A 157 -25.66 2.75 -20.39
C ASN A 157 -27.06 2.75 -21.05
N PRO A 158 -27.98 3.65 -20.64
CA PRO A 158 -29.39 3.62 -21.07
C PRO A 158 -29.60 4.01 -22.55
N ASP A 159 -28.65 4.73 -23.14
CA ASP A 159 -28.67 5.24 -24.52
C ASP A 159 -27.85 4.37 -25.50
N ASN A 160 -27.30 3.25 -25.00
CA ASN A 160 -26.45 2.34 -25.76
C ASN A 160 -25.23 3.04 -26.38
N TYR A 161 -24.69 4.04 -25.66
CA TYR A 161 -23.49 4.78 -26.03
C TYR A 161 -22.23 3.90 -25.99
N TYR A 162 -22.12 3.00 -25.02
CA TYR A 162 -21.01 2.04 -24.94
C TYR A 162 -21.41 0.70 -25.58
N ARG A 163 -20.62 0.23 -26.55
CA ARG A 163 -20.93 -0.97 -27.36
C ARG A 163 -19.72 -1.91 -27.44
N TYR A 164 -19.94 -3.20 -27.64
CA TYR A 164 -18.88 -4.20 -27.89
C TYR A 164 -18.59 -4.36 -29.40
#